data_AF-A0A2I2YTS6-F1
#
_entry.id   AF-A0A2I2YTS6-F1
#
_cell.length_a   1.000
_cell.length_b   1.000
_cell.length_c   1.000
_cell.angle_alpha   90.00
_cell.angle_beta   90.00
_cell.angle_gamma   90.00
#
_symmetry.space_group_name_H-M   'P 1'
#
loop_
_entity.id
_entity.type
_entity.pdbx_description
1 polymer ?
#
loop_
_entity_poly.entity_id
_entity_poly.type
_entity_poly.pdbx_seq_one_letter_code
_entity_poly.pdbx_strand_id
1 'polypeptide(L)'
;ETAIKYMTDGCLLKHILGDPNLTKFSVIILDEAHERTLTTDILFGLLKKLFQEKSPNRKEHLKVVVMSATMELAKLSAFFGNCPIFDIPGRLYPVREKFCNLIGPRDRENTAYIQAIVKVTMDIHLNEMAGDILVFLTGQFEIEKSCELLFQMAESVDYDYDVQDTTLDGLLILPCYGSMTTYVVDGGFVKQLNHNPRLGLDILEVVPISKSEALQRSGRAGRTSSGKCFRIYSKDFWNQCMPDHVIPEIKRTSLTSVVLTLKCLAIHDVIRFPYLDPPNERLILEALKQLYQCDAIDRSGHVTRLGLSMVEFPLPPHLTCAVIKAASLDCEDLLLPIAAMLSVENVFIRP
;
A
#
# COMPACT_ATOMS: atom_id res chain seq x y z
N GLU A 1 5.49 -29.24 -13.28
CA GLU A 1 5.85 -28.59 -12.00
C GLU A 1 6.02 -27.11 -12.22
N THR A 2 5.57 -26.29 -11.27
CA THR A 2 5.67 -24.82 -11.36
C THR A 2 7.04 -24.37 -10.87
N ALA A 3 7.89 -23.86 -11.76
CA ALA A 3 9.24 -23.40 -11.43
C ALA A 3 9.29 -21.96 -10.88
N ILE A 4 8.28 -21.14 -11.20
CA ILE A 4 8.16 -19.73 -10.76
C ILE A 4 6.77 -19.54 -10.18
N LYS A 5 6.69 -19.05 -8.95
CA LYS A 5 5.43 -18.80 -8.25
C LYS A 5 5.32 -17.32 -7.86
N TYR A 6 4.37 -16.63 -8.47
CA TYR A 6 3.95 -15.29 -8.04
C TYR A 6 2.96 -15.41 -6.89
N MET A 7 3.15 -14.64 -5.83
CA MET A 7 2.25 -14.61 -4.68
C MET A 7 2.37 -13.27 -3.97
N THR A 8 1.35 -12.90 -3.20
CA THR A 8 1.42 -11.72 -2.33
C THR A 8 2.39 -11.97 -1.17
N ASP A 9 2.89 -10.89 -0.57
CA ASP A 9 3.69 -10.92 0.66
C ASP A 9 3.00 -11.72 1.78
N GLY A 10 1.69 -11.55 1.96
CA GLY A 10 0.90 -12.28 2.96
C GLY A 10 0.86 -13.79 2.70
N CYS A 11 0.78 -14.20 1.43
CA CYS A 11 0.88 -15.61 1.06
C CYS A 11 2.27 -16.19 1.37
N LEU A 12 3.34 -15.44 1.13
CA LEU A 12 4.69 -15.87 1.47
C LEU A 12 4.87 -15.99 3.00
N LEU A 13 4.33 -15.04 3.78
CA LEU A 13 4.36 -15.11 5.23
C LEU A 13 3.62 -16.34 5.77
N LYS A 14 2.46 -16.69 5.20
CA LYS A 14 1.75 -17.94 5.50
C LYS A 14 2.56 -19.19 5.13
N HIS A 15 3.32 -19.15 4.03
CA HIS A 15 4.24 -20.24 3.69
C HIS A 15 5.34 -20.43 4.75
N ILE A 16 5.90 -19.34 5.29
CA ILE A 16 6.91 -19.40 6.36
C ILE A 16 6.32 -19.98 7.65
N LEU A 17 5.05 -19.74 7.96
CA LEU A 17 4.38 -20.37 9.12
C LEU A 17 4.36 -21.90 9.03
N GLY A 18 4.13 -22.45 7.84
CA GLY A 18 4.14 -23.91 7.62
C GLY A 18 5.53 -24.51 7.37
N ASP A 19 6.45 -23.73 6.80
CA ASP A 19 7.83 -24.11 6.51
C ASP A 19 8.78 -22.94 6.84
N PRO A 20 9.19 -22.80 8.12
CA PRO A 20 10.03 -21.69 8.56
C PRO A 20 11.38 -21.58 7.85
N ASN A 21 11.88 -22.69 7.29
CA ASN A 21 13.17 -22.74 6.60
C ASN A 21 13.04 -22.56 5.07
N LEU A 22 11.82 -22.37 4.57
CA LEU A 22 11.51 -22.17 3.15
C LEU A 22 12.18 -23.23 2.27
N THR A 23 12.13 -24.49 2.69
CA THR A 23 12.84 -25.63 2.08
C THR A 23 12.47 -25.86 0.61
N LYS A 24 11.27 -25.43 0.20
CA LYS A 24 10.76 -25.56 -1.17
C LYS A 24 11.26 -24.47 -2.13
N PHE A 25 11.89 -23.41 -1.63
CA PHE A 25 12.31 -22.26 -2.44
C PHE A 25 13.82 -22.09 -2.40
N SER A 26 14.46 -22.00 -3.57
CA SER A 26 15.89 -21.68 -3.70
C SER A 26 16.16 -20.17 -3.78
N VAL A 27 15.21 -19.42 -4.33
CA VAL A 27 15.28 -17.97 -4.53
C VAL A 27 13.98 -17.32 -4.09
N ILE A 28 14.06 -16.21 -3.36
CA ILE A 28 12.93 -15.35 -3.05
C ILE A 28 13.20 -13.97 -3.63
N ILE A 29 12.22 -13.44 -4.37
CA ILE A 29 12.23 -12.08 -4.88
C ILE A 29 11.11 -11.32 -4.17
N LEU A 30 11.47 -10.30 -3.40
CA LEU A 30 10.53 -9.35 -2.82
C LEU A 30 10.45 -8.15 -3.76
N ASP A 31 9.31 -8.00 -4.42
CA ASP A 31 9.05 -6.88 -5.33
C ASP A 31 8.36 -5.72 -4.61
N GLU A 32 8.43 -4.53 -5.19
CA GLU A 32 7.80 -3.30 -4.68
C GLU A 32 8.09 -2.98 -3.19
N ALA A 33 9.32 -3.28 -2.74
CA ALA A 33 9.77 -3.07 -1.36
C ALA A 33 9.66 -1.62 -0.86
N HIS A 34 9.45 -0.66 -1.76
CA HIS A 34 9.24 0.74 -1.43
C HIS A 34 7.84 1.08 -0.92
N GLU A 35 6.85 0.19 -1.09
CA GLU A 35 5.51 0.38 -0.52
C GLU A 35 5.52 0.25 1.01
N ARG A 36 6.53 -0.45 1.56
CA ARG A 36 6.76 -0.58 3.01
C ARG A 36 5.52 -1.05 3.78
N THR A 37 4.86 -2.07 3.23
CA THR A 37 3.74 -2.76 3.87
C THR A 37 4.19 -3.43 5.16
N LEU A 38 3.26 -3.62 6.09
CA LEU A 38 3.52 -4.25 7.37
C LEU A 38 4.10 -5.66 7.19
N THR A 39 3.52 -6.44 6.29
CA THR A 39 3.94 -7.81 5.98
C THR A 39 5.35 -7.85 5.36
N THR A 40 5.65 -6.96 4.42
CA THR A 40 6.97 -6.89 3.76
C THR A 40 8.07 -6.57 4.77
N ASP A 41 7.83 -5.65 5.71
CA ASP A 41 8.78 -5.33 6.77
C ASP A 41 9.05 -6.51 7.72
N ILE A 42 8.04 -7.32 8.03
CA ILE A 42 8.20 -8.57 8.79
C ILE A 42 8.99 -9.60 7.99
N LEU A 43 8.70 -9.74 6.69
CA LEU A 43 9.46 -10.63 5.81
C LEU A 43 10.93 -10.25 5.76
N PHE A 44 11.29 -8.95 5.73
CA PHE A 44 12.69 -8.54 5.80
C PHE A 44 13.39 -9.05 7.05
N GLY A 45 12.78 -8.92 8.23
CA GLY A 45 13.37 -9.41 9.48
C GLY A 45 13.47 -10.94 9.54
N LEU A 46 12.47 -11.66 9.04
CA LEU A 46 12.48 -13.12 8.97
C LEU A 46 13.55 -13.63 8.00
N LEU A 47 13.61 -13.08 6.79
CA LEU A 47 14.60 -13.46 5.78
C LEU A 47 16.02 -13.10 6.22
N LYS A 48 16.21 -11.97 6.92
CA LYS A 48 17.52 -11.61 7.49
C LYS A 48 18.02 -12.67 8.47
N LYS A 49 17.16 -13.18 9.37
CA LYS A 49 17.50 -14.27 10.28
C LYS A 49 17.85 -15.55 9.50
N LEU A 50 17.01 -15.94 8.55
CA LEU A 50 17.22 -17.14 7.74
C LEU A 50 18.48 -17.08 6.86
N PHE A 51 18.86 -15.88 6.42
CA PHE A 51 20.08 -15.67 5.64
C PHE A 51 21.33 -15.74 6.52
N GLN A 52 21.26 -15.24 7.76
CA GLN A 52 22.38 -15.24 8.72
C GLN A 52 22.61 -16.61 9.37
N GLU A 53 21.52 -17.32 9.67
CA GLU A 53 21.57 -18.67 10.25
C GLU A 53 21.75 -19.69 9.12
N LYS A 54 22.96 -20.26 8.97
CA LYS A 54 23.18 -21.36 8.02
C LYS A 54 22.21 -22.50 8.33
N SER A 55 21.16 -22.64 7.51
CA SER A 55 20.19 -23.73 7.65
C SER A 55 20.90 -25.09 7.54
N PRO A 56 20.95 -25.90 8.61
CA PRO A 56 21.69 -27.16 8.61
C PRO A 56 21.13 -28.19 7.62
N ASN A 57 19.87 -28.00 7.19
CA ASN A 57 19.12 -28.95 6.35
C ASN A 57 19.02 -28.52 4.87
N ARG A 58 19.70 -27.45 4.45
CA ARG A 58 19.65 -26.99 3.04
C ARG A 58 20.90 -27.41 2.28
N LYS A 59 20.71 -28.09 1.14
CA LYS A 59 21.80 -28.39 0.18
C LYS A 59 22.41 -27.13 -0.41
N GLU A 60 21.59 -26.08 -0.61
CA GLU A 60 22.00 -24.80 -1.19
C GLU A 60 21.48 -23.62 -0.35
N HIS A 61 22.29 -22.57 -0.26
CA HIS A 61 21.93 -21.33 0.43
C HIS A 61 20.74 -20.65 -0.26
N LEU A 62 19.76 -20.19 0.54
CA LEU A 62 18.65 -19.38 0.06
C LEU A 62 19.20 -18.05 -0.50
N LYS A 63 18.78 -17.68 -1.71
CA LYS A 63 19.08 -16.38 -2.30
C LYS A 63 17.88 -15.46 -2.14
N VAL A 64 18.13 -14.21 -1.77
CA VAL A 64 17.10 -13.19 -1.62
C VAL A 64 17.43 -12.01 -2.53
N VAL A 65 16.45 -11.56 -3.31
CA VAL A 65 16.52 -10.35 -4.12
C VAL A 65 15.43 -9.42 -3.61
N VAL A 66 15.79 -8.17 -3.32
CA VAL A 66 14.82 -7.13 -2.93
C VAL A 66 14.80 -6.10 -4.04
N MET A 67 13.66 -5.96 -4.71
CA MET A 67 13.42 -4.99 -5.78
C MET A 67 12.66 -3.79 -5.22
N SER A 68 13.15 -2.59 -5.53
CA SER A 68 12.59 -1.33 -5.06
C SER A 68 12.76 -0.27 -6.15
N ALA A 69 11.79 0.64 -6.28
CA ALA A 69 11.84 1.75 -7.22
C ALA A 69 12.32 3.07 -6.59
N THR A 70 12.58 3.12 -5.27
CA THR A 70 12.92 4.36 -4.55
C THR A 70 14.25 4.30 -3.79
N MET A 71 14.71 5.49 -3.37
CA MET A 71 16.09 5.78 -2.94
C MET A 71 16.51 5.32 -1.53
N GLU A 72 15.68 4.63 -0.74
CA GLU A 72 16.13 4.09 0.56
C GLU A 72 16.99 2.79 0.43
N LEU A 73 17.61 2.56 -0.74
CA LEU A 73 18.45 1.38 -1.02
C LEU A 73 19.64 1.25 -0.06
N ALA A 74 20.24 2.37 0.36
CA ALA A 74 21.35 2.34 1.31
C ALA A 74 20.94 1.75 2.67
N LYS A 75 19.72 2.06 3.13
CA LYS A 75 19.17 1.54 4.38
C LYS A 75 18.86 0.04 4.28
N LEU A 76 18.27 -0.38 3.18
CA LEU A 76 18.02 -1.80 2.88
C LEU A 76 19.34 -2.58 2.79
N SER A 77 20.33 -2.05 2.07
CA SER A 77 21.66 -2.65 1.96
C SER A 77 22.31 -2.81 3.33
N ALA A 78 22.36 -1.75 4.14
CA ALA A 78 22.89 -1.81 5.49
C ALA A 78 22.13 -2.81 6.38
N PHE A 79 20.81 -2.85 6.28
CA PHE A 79 19.98 -3.80 7.01
C PHE A 79 20.32 -5.25 6.67
N PHE A 80 20.54 -5.57 5.40
CA PHE A 80 20.96 -6.90 4.93
C PHE A 80 22.49 -7.12 4.95
N GLY A 81 23.22 -6.37 5.78
CA GLY A 81 24.66 -6.58 5.99
C GLY A 81 25.55 -5.98 4.90
N ASN A 82 25.19 -4.79 4.41
CA ASN A 82 25.82 -4.09 3.29
C ASN A 82 25.79 -4.93 2.00
N CYS A 83 24.62 -5.50 1.67
CA CYS A 83 24.48 -6.30 0.46
C CYS A 83 24.69 -5.45 -0.81
N PRO A 84 25.20 -6.05 -1.91
CA PRO A 84 25.39 -5.32 -3.16
C PRO A 84 24.10 -4.69 -3.68
N ILE A 85 24.20 -3.47 -4.17
CA ILE A 85 23.10 -2.74 -4.83
C ILE A 85 23.35 -2.82 -6.35
N PHE A 86 22.32 -3.23 -7.09
CA PHE A 86 22.35 -3.27 -8.55
C PHE A 86 21.33 -2.27 -9.08
N ASP A 87 21.82 -1.14 -9.59
CA ASP A 87 20.98 -0.12 -10.19
C ASP A 87 20.74 -0.44 -11.66
N ILE A 88 19.47 -0.68 -12.01
CA ILE A 88 19.05 -0.82 -13.41
C ILE A 88 18.63 0.56 -13.90
N PRO A 89 19.37 1.19 -14.84
CA PRO A 89 19.02 2.51 -15.32
C PRO A 89 17.68 2.45 -16.06
N GLY A 90 16.68 3.15 -15.52
CA GLY A 90 15.42 3.37 -16.22
C GLY A 90 15.62 4.32 -17.41
N ARG A 91 14.98 4.01 -18.54
CA ARG A 91 14.83 4.98 -19.64
C ARG A 91 13.61 5.83 -19.38
N LEU A 92 13.78 6.88 -18.58
CA LEU A 92 12.75 7.88 -18.37
C LEU A 92 13.02 9.09 -19.27
N TYR A 93 11.99 9.48 -20.02
CA TYR A 93 11.98 10.73 -20.75
C TYR A 93 11.66 11.89 -19.79
N PRO A 94 12.09 13.12 -20.10
CA PRO A 94 11.82 14.29 -19.26
C PRO A 94 10.32 14.52 -19.04
N VAL A 95 9.92 14.73 -17.78
CA VAL A 95 8.55 15.11 -17.41
C VAL A 95 8.57 16.56 -16.91
N ARG A 96 7.75 17.43 -17.52
CA ARG A 96 7.58 18.81 -17.05
C ARG A 96 6.51 18.87 -15.96
N GLU A 97 6.85 19.41 -14.81
CA GLU A 97 5.91 19.51 -13.68
C GLU A 97 5.30 20.91 -13.56
N LYS A 98 3.99 20.97 -13.32
CA LYS A 98 3.22 22.20 -13.09
C LYS A 98 2.41 22.07 -11.79
N PHE A 99 2.53 23.05 -10.89
CA PHE A 99 1.68 23.18 -9.71
C PHE A 99 0.51 24.09 -10.03
N CYS A 100 -0.72 23.62 -9.83
CA CYS A 100 -1.94 24.34 -10.22
C CYS A 100 -2.50 25.21 -9.09
N ASN A 101 -2.05 24.99 -7.84
CA ASN A 101 -2.50 25.74 -6.65
C ASN A 101 -4.04 25.75 -6.45
N LEU A 102 -4.73 24.65 -6.81
CA LEU A 102 -6.19 24.55 -6.75
C LEU A 102 -6.70 23.97 -5.43
N ILE A 103 -5.87 23.18 -4.75
CA ILE A 103 -6.21 22.52 -3.49
C ILE A 103 -5.11 22.69 -2.45
N GLY A 104 -5.51 22.66 -1.18
CA GLY A 104 -4.63 22.60 -0.01
C GLY A 104 -4.90 21.37 0.87
N PRO A 105 -4.22 21.28 2.03
CA PRO A 105 -4.31 20.11 2.92
C PRO A 105 -5.71 19.83 3.48
N ARG A 106 -6.59 20.84 3.51
CA ARG A 106 -7.95 20.74 4.08
C ARG A 106 -8.99 20.27 3.08
N ASP A 107 -8.66 20.22 1.79
CA ASP A 107 -9.62 19.94 0.72
C ASP A 107 -9.78 18.45 0.40
N ARG A 108 -9.13 17.58 1.18
CA ARG A 108 -9.02 16.12 0.96
C ARG A 108 -10.35 15.33 0.94
N GLU A 109 -11.41 15.90 1.50
CA GLU A 109 -12.72 15.24 1.66
C GLU A 109 -13.86 16.03 0.97
N ASN A 110 -13.52 17.01 0.13
CA ASN A 110 -14.50 17.95 -0.42
C ASN A 110 -14.75 17.70 -1.92
N THR A 111 -15.97 17.93 -2.38
CA THR A 111 -16.36 18.01 -3.81
C THR A 111 -15.43 18.91 -4.61
N ALA A 112 -14.83 19.93 -3.98
CA ALA A 112 -13.81 20.80 -4.59
C ALA A 112 -12.59 20.03 -5.12
N TYR A 113 -12.16 18.94 -4.48
CA TYR A 113 -11.06 18.09 -4.93
C TYR A 113 -11.39 17.44 -6.28
N ILE A 114 -12.56 16.80 -6.37
CA ILE A 114 -13.06 16.15 -7.59
C ILE A 114 -13.23 17.21 -8.69
N GLN A 115 -13.84 18.36 -8.40
CA GLN A 115 -14.01 19.44 -9.36
C GLN A 115 -12.67 19.97 -9.90
N ALA A 116 -11.66 20.12 -9.05
CA ALA A 116 -10.33 20.55 -9.47
C ALA A 116 -9.66 19.52 -10.39
N ILE A 117 -9.77 18.23 -10.07
CA ILE A 117 -9.26 17.13 -10.91
C ILE A 117 -9.93 17.14 -12.28
N VAL A 118 -11.27 17.18 -12.32
CA VAL A 118 -12.05 17.17 -13.56
C VAL A 118 -11.70 18.38 -14.41
N LYS A 119 -11.62 19.57 -13.80
CA LYS A 119 -11.24 20.81 -14.47
C LYS A 119 -9.85 20.71 -15.12
N VAL A 120 -8.84 20.24 -14.39
CA VAL A 120 -7.48 20.13 -14.92
C VAL A 120 -7.40 19.05 -16.01
N THR A 121 -8.13 17.95 -15.85
CA THR A 121 -8.18 16.88 -16.86
C THR A 121 -8.80 17.39 -18.17
N MET A 122 -9.90 18.13 -18.11
CA MET A 122 -10.50 18.76 -19.28
C MET A 122 -9.61 19.87 -19.87
N ASP A 123 -8.94 20.67 -19.03
CA ASP A 123 -7.98 21.69 -19.51
C ASP A 123 -6.84 21.06 -20.33
N ILE A 124 -6.35 19.89 -19.91
CA ILE A 124 -5.39 19.09 -20.67
C ILE A 124 -6.03 18.60 -21.97
N HIS A 125 -7.18 17.94 -21.90
CA HIS A 125 -7.85 17.38 -23.09
C HIS A 125 -8.11 18.43 -24.18
N LEU A 126 -8.49 19.64 -23.79
CA LEU A 126 -8.82 20.71 -24.73
C LEU A 126 -7.57 21.43 -25.29
N ASN A 127 -6.51 21.60 -24.50
CA ASN A 127 -5.39 22.51 -24.83
C ASN A 127 -4.03 21.81 -25.02
N GLU A 128 -3.93 20.51 -24.78
CA GLU A 128 -2.71 19.74 -24.99
C GLU A 128 -2.81 18.87 -26.26
N MET A 129 -1.67 18.42 -26.76
CA MET A 129 -1.61 17.49 -27.90
C MET A 129 -2.15 16.11 -27.52
N ALA A 130 -2.53 15.32 -28.52
CA ALA A 130 -3.01 13.95 -28.33
C ALA A 130 -2.07 13.10 -27.44
N GLY A 131 -2.65 12.46 -26.43
CA GLY A 131 -1.96 11.53 -25.53
C GLY A 131 -2.84 11.09 -24.36
N ASP A 132 -2.51 9.95 -23.77
CA ASP A 132 -3.26 9.40 -22.64
C ASP A 132 -3.05 10.23 -21.36
N ILE A 133 -4.14 10.50 -20.64
CA ILE A 133 -4.14 11.20 -19.34
C ILE A 133 -4.35 10.19 -18.21
N LEU A 134 -3.38 10.08 -17.30
CA LEU A 134 -3.51 9.30 -16.06
C LEU A 134 -3.89 10.21 -14.91
N VAL A 135 -5.03 9.94 -14.28
CA VAL A 135 -5.53 10.71 -13.14
C VAL A 135 -5.39 9.90 -11.85
N PHE A 136 -4.68 10.43 -10.86
CA PHE A 136 -4.55 9.80 -9.54
C PHE A 136 -5.62 10.32 -8.57
N LEU A 137 -6.50 9.41 -8.15
CA LEU A 137 -7.60 9.64 -7.21
C LEU A 137 -7.47 8.73 -5.99
N THR A 138 -8.19 9.07 -4.92
CA THR A 138 -8.06 8.45 -3.59
C THR A 138 -8.83 7.14 -3.43
N GLY A 139 -9.92 6.94 -4.17
CA GLY A 139 -10.74 5.73 -4.03
C GLY A 139 -11.86 5.64 -5.06
N GLN A 140 -12.65 4.57 -4.94
CA GLN A 140 -13.70 4.23 -5.90
C GLN A 140 -14.74 5.34 -6.08
N PHE A 141 -15.24 5.93 -4.98
CA PHE A 141 -16.24 7.00 -5.06
C PHE A 141 -15.72 8.21 -5.85
N GLU A 142 -14.49 8.64 -5.57
CA GLU A 142 -13.88 9.77 -6.27
C GLU A 142 -13.61 9.45 -7.74
N ILE A 143 -13.23 8.20 -8.06
CA ILE A 143 -13.05 7.71 -9.44
C ILE A 143 -14.38 7.75 -10.19
N GLU A 144 -15.41 7.09 -9.68
CA GLU A 144 -16.73 7.01 -10.33
C GLU A 144 -17.33 8.40 -10.53
N LYS A 145 -17.24 9.27 -9.50
CA LYS A 145 -17.77 10.62 -9.61
C LYS A 145 -16.98 11.49 -10.59
N SER A 146 -15.66 11.34 -10.65
CA SER A 146 -14.84 12.03 -11.65
C SER A 146 -15.17 11.55 -13.07
N CYS A 147 -15.36 10.25 -13.27
CA CYS A 147 -15.77 9.69 -14.56
C CYS A 147 -17.13 10.23 -15.01
N GLU A 148 -18.13 10.30 -14.11
CA GLU A 148 -19.45 10.86 -14.40
C GLU A 148 -19.34 12.33 -14.85
N LEU A 149 -18.61 13.16 -14.10
CA LEU A 149 -18.44 14.58 -14.42
C LEU A 149 -17.63 14.81 -15.69
N LEU A 150 -16.57 14.02 -15.92
CA LEU A 150 -15.80 14.07 -17.17
C LEU A 150 -16.67 13.69 -18.37
N PHE A 151 -17.53 12.68 -18.23
CA PHE A 151 -18.44 12.27 -19.30
C PHE A 151 -19.42 13.39 -19.64
N GLN A 152 -20.07 13.98 -18.63
CA GLN A 152 -20.98 15.12 -18.80
C GLN A 152 -20.30 16.32 -19.47
N MET A 153 -19.05 16.62 -19.10
CA MET A 153 -18.29 17.70 -19.73
C MET A 153 -17.91 17.36 -21.17
N ALA A 154 -17.47 16.13 -21.44
CA ALA A 154 -17.08 15.68 -22.76
C ALA A 154 -18.24 15.70 -23.78
N GLU A 155 -19.48 15.45 -23.35
CA GLU A 155 -20.68 15.56 -24.20
C GLU A 155 -20.94 16.99 -24.71
N SER A 156 -20.40 18.00 -24.01
CA SER A 156 -20.57 19.41 -24.37
C SER A 156 -19.44 19.98 -25.24
N VAL A 157 -18.40 19.18 -25.52
CA VAL A 157 -17.23 19.61 -26.30
C VAL A 157 -17.53 19.50 -27.79
N ASP A 158 -17.35 20.60 -28.52
CA ASP A 158 -17.33 20.58 -29.97
C ASP A 158 -15.90 20.39 -30.48
N TYR A 159 -15.58 19.18 -30.95
CA TYR A 159 -14.22 18.80 -31.34
C TYR A 159 -13.69 19.58 -32.56
N ASP A 160 -14.56 20.20 -33.35
CA ASP A 160 -14.14 21.02 -34.50
C ASP A 160 -13.63 22.42 -34.06
N TYR A 161 -13.97 22.86 -32.84
CA TYR A 161 -13.71 24.24 -32.39
C TYR A 161 -13.02 24.35 -31.02
N ASP A 162 -13.36 23.47 -30.08
CA ASP A 162 -12.94 23.58 -28.67
C ASP A 162 -11.60 22.88 -28.38
N VAL A 163 -11.18 21.95 -29.25
CA VAL A 163 -9.97 21.14 -29.05
C VAL A 163 -8.83 21.66 -29.91
N GLN A 164 -7.67 21.87 -29.29
CA GLN A 164 -6.49 22.39 -29.97
C GLN A 164 -5.89 21.38 -30.97
N ASP A 165 -5.93 20.08 -30.66
CA ASP A 165 -5.48 19.02 -31.55
C ASP A 165 -6.62 18.47 -32.40
N THR A 166 -6.68 18.92 -33.65
CA THR A 166 -7.71 18.54 -34.63
C THR A 166 -7.65 17.06 -35.06
N THR A 167 -6.70 16.27 -34.56
CA THR A 167 -6.63 14.83 -34.83
C THR A 167 -7.45 13.99 -33.83
N LEU A 168 -7.99 14.63 -32.79
CA LEU A 168 -8.80 13.98 -31.77
C LEU A 168 -10.28 13.97 -32.16
N ASP A 169 -10.88 12.78 -32.16
CA ASP A 169 -12.31 12.59 -32.45
C ASP A 169 -13.18 12.41 -31.19
N GLY A 170 -12.56 12.36 -30.00
CA GLY A 170 -13.27 12.02 -28.77
C GLY A 170 -12.38 11.86 -27.53
N LEU A 171 -13.04 11.68 -26.39
CA LEU A 171 -12.42 11.34 -25.10
C LEU A 171 -12.99 10.01 -24.59
N LEU A 172 -12.13 9.01 -24.42
CA LEU A 172 -12.50 7.75 -23.78
C LEU A 172 -12.12 7.76 -22.30
N ILE A 173 -13.11 7.60 -21.43
CA ILE A 173 -12.94 7.67 -19.97
C ILE A 173 -13.00 6.26 -19.38
N LEU A 174 -11.95 5.85 -18.66
CA LEU A 174 -11.82 4.52 -18.08
C LEU A 174 -11.43 4.64 -16.59
N PRO A 175 -12.11 3.93 -15.66
CA PRO A 175 -11.88 4.09 -14.22
C PRO A 175 -10.56 3.49 -13.71
N CYS A 176 -9.99 2.49 -14.39
CA CYS A 176 -8.72 1.88 -14.02
C CYS A 176 -7.97 1.41 -15.27
N TYR A 177 -6.82 2.03 -15.59
CA TYR A 177 -5.90 1.53 -16.61
C TYR A 177 -4.44 1.84 -16.22
N GLY A 178 -3.57 0.85 -16.41
CA GLY A 178 -2.13 1.00 -16.30
C GLY A 178 -1.48 0.93 -17.67
N SER A 179 -1.64 1.94 -18.51
CA SER A 179 -0.96 2.03 -19.82
C SER A 179 -0.04 3.24 -19.92
N MET A 180 0.55 3.40 -21.10
CA MET A 180 1.62 4.33 -21.48
C MET A 180 1.12 5.78 -21.51
N THR A 181 1.12 6.46 -20.37
CA THR A 181 0.54 7.81 -20.28
C THR A 181 1.50 8.92 -20.64
N THR A 182 0.99 9.97 -21.29
CA THR A 182 1.73 11.17 -21.68
C THR A 182 1.52 12.30 -20.67
N TYR A 183 0.33 12.34 -20.08
CA TYR A 183 -0.08 13.33 -19.10
C TYR A 183 -0.41 12.64 -17.78
N VAL A 184 -0.04 13.28 -16.67
CA VAL A 184 -0.42 12.85 -15.32
C VAL A 184 -1.12 14.00 -14.63
N VAL A 185 -2.28 13.73 -14.02
CA VAL A 185 -2.94 14.61 -13.06
C VAL A 185 -2.77 14.00 -11.68
N ASP A 186 -1.97 14.63 -10.82
CA ASP A 186 -1.69 14.14 -9.47
C ASP A 186 -2.53 14.87 -8.43
N GLY A 187 -3.46 14.13 -7.83
CA GLY A 187 -4.30 14.58 -6.73
C GLY A 187 -3.57 14.89 -5.43
N GLY A 188 -2.37 14.33 -5.21
CA GLY A 188 -1.57 14.59 -4.01
C GLY A 188 -2.04 13.88 -2.73
N PHE A 189 -3.04 13.00 -2.84
CA PHE A 189 -3.58 12.24 -1.72
C PHE A 189 -3.58 10.73 -1.99
N VAL A 190 -3.66 9.95 -0.92
CA VAL A 190 -3.84 8.50 -0.92
C VAL A 190 -4.69 8.09 0.28
N LYS A 191 -5.51 7.05 0.12
CA LYS A 191 -6.14 6.36 1.24
C LYS A 191 -5.11 5.44 1.89
N GLN A 192 -4.84 5.63 3.17
CA GLN A 192 -3.88 4.81 3.91
C GLN A 192 -4.47 4.33 5.24
N LEU A 193 -4.08 3.14 5.68
CA LEU A 193 -4.53 2.57 6.94
C LEU A 193 -3.75 3.18 8.12
N ASN A 194 -4.44 3.80 9.09
CA ASN A 194 -3.84 4.39 10.28
C ASN A 194 -4.50 3.85 11.55
N HIS A 195 -3.68 3.53 12.55
CA HIS A 195 -4.16 3.13 13.85
C HIS A 195 -4.68 4.34 14.62
N ASN A 196 -5.89 4.22 15.17
CA ASN A 196 -6.41 5.18 16.14
C ASN A 196 -6.25 4.61 17.55
N PRO A 197 -5.25 5.06 18.34
CA PRO A 197 -5.00 4.50 19.67
C PRO A 197 -6.14 4.71 20.66
N ARG A 198 -7.01 5.71 20.43
CA ARG A 198 -8.16 5.98 21.31
C ARG A 198 -9.28 4.95 21.12
N LEU A 199 -9.48 4.51 19.87
CA LEU A 199 -10.49 3.51 19.52
C LEU A 199 -9.92 2.09 19.51
N GLY A 200 -8.59 1.93 19.47
CA GLY A 200 -7.91 0.64 19.38
C GLY A 200 -8.15 -0.08 18.05
N LEU A 201 -8.53 0.67 17.00
CA LEU A 201 -8.87 0.15 15.68
C LEU A 201 -8.07 0.87 14.59
N ASP A 202 -7.80 0.16 13.51
CA ASP A 202 -7.23 0.75 12.30
C ASP A 202 -8.34 1.37 11.44
N ILE A 203 -8.09 2.56 10.90
CA ILE A 203 -9.04 3.35 10.12
C ILE A 203 -8.38 3.73 8.81
N LEU A 204 -9.11 3.64 7.70
CA LEU A 204 -8.66 4.10 6.41
C LEU A 204 -8.87 5.62 6.32
N GLU A 205 -7.78 6.38 6.24
CA GLU A 205 -7.80 7.84 6.20
C GLU A 205 -7.20 8.35 4.90
N VAL A 206 -7.78 9.42 4.35
CA VAL A 206 -7.17 10.16 3.24
C VAL A 206 -6.09 11.08 3.78
N VAL A 207 -4.86 10.92 3.29
CA VAL A 207 -3.71 11.73 3.69
C VAL A 207 -2.94 12.26 2.48
N PRO A 208 -2.12 13.31 2.66
CA PRO A 208 -1.14 13.69 1.65
C PRO A 208 -0.15 12.55 1.36
N ILE A 209 0.21 12.37 0.09
CA ILE A 209 1.28 11.45 -0.31
C ILE A 209 2.66 12.00 0.08
N SER A 210 3.65 11.13 0.10
CA SER A 210 5.06 11.53 0.14
C SER A 210 5.52 12.11 -1.20
N LYS A 211 6.59 12.91 -1.16
CA LYS A 211 7.26 13.43 -2.36
C LYS A 211 7.80 12.28 -3.22
N SER A 212 8.30 11.20 -2.60
CA SER A 212 8.72 10.01 -3.35
C SER A 212 7.59 9.35 -4.15
N GLU A 213 6.40 9.20 -3.57
CA GLU A 213 5.23 8.70 -4.31
C GLU A 213 4.83 9.66 -5.42
N ALA A 214 4.84 10.96 -5.13
CA ALA A 214 4.48 11.99 -6.09
C ALA A 214 5.43 12.06 -7.29
N LEU A 215 6.72 11.73 -7.10
CA LEU A 215 7.71 11.57 -8.17
C LEU A 215 7.48 10.27 -8.96
N GLN A 216 7.09 9.18 -8.31
CA GLN A 216 6.71 7.94 -9.01
C GLN A 216 5.46 8.13 -9.87
N ARG A 217 4.47 8.88 -9.36
CA ARG A 217 3.27 9.26 -10.09
C ARG A 217 3.64 10.08 -11.33
N SER A 218 4.46 11.13 -11.18
CA SER A 218 4.90 11.93 -12.34
C SER A 218 5.75 11.13 -13.33
N GLY A 219 6.57 10.20 -12.85
CA GLY A 219 7.37 9.30 -13.69
C GLY A 219 6.54 8.38 -14.60
N ARG A 220 5.25 8.18 -14.34
CA ARG A 220 4.35 7.43 -15.26
C ARG A 220 4.21 8.12 -16.61
N ALA A 221 4.23 9.47 -16.63
CA ALA A 221 4.18 10.27 -17.85
C ALA A 221 5.45 10.18 -18.72
N GLY A 222 6.56 9.72 -18.15
CA GLY A 222 7.89 9.73 -18.79
C GLY A 222 8.35 8.36 -19.31
N ARG A 223 7.46 7.37 -19.43
CA ARG A 223 7.85 5.99 -19.74
C ARG A 223 8.19 5.76 -21.21
N THR A 224 7.60 6.54 -22.12
CA THR A 224 7.57 6.25 -23.55
C THR A 224 7.99 7.44 -24.40
N SER A 225 7.63 8.63 -23.96
CA SER A 225 8.01 9.92 -24.52
C SER A 225 8.09 10.96 -23.41
N SER A 226 8.58 12.16 -23.72
CA SER A 226 8.47 13.30 -22.82
C SER A 226 7.01 13.54 -22.44
N GLY A 227 6.75 13.85 -21.18
CA GLY A 227 5.40 14.01 -20.65
C GLY A 227 5.23 15.25 -19.79
N LYS A 228 4.01 15.45 -19.29
CA LYS A 228 3.69 16.54 -18.34
C LYS A 228 2.96 15.99 -17.12
N CYS A 229 3.32 16.50 -15.95
CA CYS A 229 2.64 16.21 -14.70
C CYS A 229 2.01 17.49 -14.13
N PHE A 230 0.70 17.45 -13.94
CA PHE A 230 -0.11 18.52 -13.37
C PHE A 230 -0.45 18.14 -11.94
N ARG A 231 0.25 18.77 -11.00
CA ARG A 231 0.00 18.65 -9.57
C ARG A 231 -1.09 19.64 -9.22
N ILE A 232 -2.27 19.18 -8.82
CA ILE A 232 -3.40 20.09 -8.59
C ILE A 232 -3.22 20.95 -7.32
N TYR A 233 -2.30 20.57 -6.46
CA TYR A 233 -1.93 21.27 -5.23
C TYR A 233 -0.85 22.33 -5.44
N SER A 234 -0.58 23.12 -4.38
CA SER A 234 0.45 24.16 -4.39
C SER A 234 1.84 23.66 -4.05
N LYS A 235 2.84 24.44 -4.45
CA LYS A 235 4.24 24.20 -4.07
C LYS A 235 4.46 24.33 -2.55
N ASP A 236 3.67 25.17 -1.88
CA ASP A 236 3.70 25.29 -0.42
C ASP A 236 3.16 24.02 0.25
N PHE A 237 2.07 23.45 -0.25
CA PHE A 237 1.54 22.17 0.23
C PHE A 237 2.60 21.05 0.05
N TRP A 238 3.24 20.98 -1.12
CA TRP A 238 4.35 20.05 -1.36
C TRP A 238 5.50 20.21 -0.35
N ASN A 239 5.93 21.44 -0.08
CA ASN A 239 7.08 21.69 0.78
C ASN A 239 6.78 21.46 2.26
N GLN A 240 5.57 21.84 2.71
CA GLN A 240 5.26 21.94 4.14
C GLN A 240 4.47 20.76 4.69
N CYS A 241 3.72 20.03 3.86
CA CYS A 241 2.84 18.96 4.37
C CYS A 241 3.08 17.58 3.75
N MET A 242 3.86 17.46 2.67
CA MET A 242 4.24 16.16 2.10
C MET A 242 5.57 15.68 2.69
N PRO A 243 5.63 14.50 3.32
CA PRO A 243 6.89 13.93 3.78
C PRO A 243 7.78 13.56 2.60
N ASP A 244 9.10 13.51 2.81
CA ASP A 244 10.03 13.16 1.71
C ASP A 244 9.86 11.71 1.25
N HIS A 245 9.62 10.80 2.20
CA HIS A 245 9.49 9.36 1.99
C HIS A 245 8.22 8.80 2.63
N VAL A 246 7.79 7.64 2.15
CA VAL A 246 6.66 6.88 2.72
C VAL A 246 6.97 6.52 4.17
N ILE A 247 6.03 6.81 5.07
CA ILE A 247 6.11 6.34 6.46
C ILE A 247 5.65 4.87 6.46
N PRO A 248 6.50 3.91 6.89
CA PRO A 248 6.19 2.49 6.80
C PRO A 248 4.98 2.14 7.68
N GLU A 249 4.16 1.18 7.22
CA GLU A 249 2.93 0.77 7.92
C GLU A 249 3.20 0.34 9.37
N ILE A 250 4.34 -0.31 9.62
CA ILE A 250 4.75 -0.75 10.96
C ILE A 250 4.79 0.39 12.00
N LYS A 251 4.96 1.64 11.59
CA LYS A 251 4.97 2.80 12.49
C LYS A 251 3.60 3.43 12.71
N ARG A 252 2.58 3.03 11.93
CA ARG A 252 1.29 3.72 11.85
C ARG A 252 0.06 2.81 11.96
N THR A 253 0.19 1.49 11.89
CA THR A 253 -0.92 0.54 12.03
C THR A 253 -0.83 -0.29 13.31
N SER A 254 -1.91 -1.01 13.65
CA SER A 254 -1.87 -2.04 14.69
C SER A 254 -0.86 -3.14 14.36
N LEU A 255 -0.17 -3.62 15.39
CA LEU A 255 0.82 -4.70 15.28
C LEU A 255 0.28 -6.07 15.70
N THR A 256 -0.99 -6.16 16.09
CA THR A 256 -1.58 -7.35 16.71
C THR A 256 -1.44 -8.61 15.84
N SER A 257 -1.75 -8.51 14.54
CA SER A 257 -1.63 -9.63 13.60
C SER A 257 -0.18 -10.09 13.39
N VAL A 258 0.76 -9.14 13.27
CA VAL A 258 2.18 -9.48 13.05
C VAL A 258 2.86 -10.00 14.29
N VAL A 259 2.54 -9.44 15.47
CA VAL A 259 3.05 -9.95 16.74
C VAL A 259 2.57 -11.38 16.97
N LEU A 260 1.30 -11.70 16.67
CA LEU A 260 0.82 -13.07 16.72
C LEU A 260 1.60 -13.98 15.76
N THR A 261 1.81 -13.53 14.52
CA THR A 261 2.58 -14.28 13.52
C THR A 261 4.01 -14.57 13.98
N LEU A 262 4.72 -13.56 14.50
CA LEU A 262 6.07 -13.72 15.05
C LEU A 262 6.08 -14.72 16.22
N LYS A 263 5.09 -14.65 17.12
CA LYS A 263 4.96 -15.59 18.24
C LYS A 263 4.70 -17.01 17.76
N CYS A 264 3.88 -17.21 16.72
CA CYS A 264 3.64 -18.53 16.10
C CYS A 264 4.93 -19.11 15.47
N LEU A 265 5.83 -18.25 14.98
CA LEU A 265 7.16 -18.62 14.48
C LEU A 265 8.20 -18.83 15.60
N ALA A 266 7.77 -18.97 16.86
CA ALA A 266 8.61 -19.11 18.04
C ALA A 266 9.58 -17.92 18.28
N ILE A 267 9.25 -16.74 17.75
CA ILE A 267 10.00 -15.51 18.03
C ILE A 267 9.40 -14.87 19.29
N HIS A 268 9.95 -15.25 20.44
CA HIS A 268 9.43 -14.79 21.73
C HIS A 268 9.77 -13.33 22.04
N ASP A 269 11.00 -12.90 21.76
CA ASP A 269 11.44 -11.51 21.91
C ASP A 269 11.10 -10.70 20.66
N VAL A 270 9.84 -10.27 20.60
CA VAL A 270 9.30 -9.44 19.51
C VAL A 270 9.81 -8.00 19.58
N ILE A 271 10.37 -7.55 20.72
CA ILE A 271 10.91 -6.19 20.86
C ILE A 271 12.27 -6.11 20.15
N ARG A 272 13.14 -7.12 20.34
CA ARG A 272 14.45 -7.20 19.70
C ARG A 272 14.45 -7.89 18.34
N PHE A 273 13.28 -8.11 17.75
CA PHE A 273 13.19 -8.60 16.39
C PHE A 273 13.86 -7.60 15.43
N PRO A 274 14.60 -8.07 14.40
CA PRO A 274 15.31 -7.19 13.48
C PRO A 274 14.35 -6.49 12.52
N TYR A 275 13.67 -5.45 12.98
CA TYR A 275 12.88 -4.56 12.14
C TYR A 275 13.79 -3.66 11.30
N LEU A 276 13.44 -3.40 10.04
CA LEU A 276 14.11 -2.38 9.22
C LEU A 276 13.91 -0.98 9.83
N ASP A 277 12.70 -0.74 10.30
CA ASP A 277 12.28 0.43 11.06
C ASP A 277 11.59 -0.04 12.34
N PRO A 278 12.26 0.02 13.51
CA PRO A 278 11.64 -0.41 14.76
C PRO A 278 10.35 0.40 15.04
N PRO A 279 9.22 -0.27 15.33
CA PRO A 279 8.02 0.42 15.77
C PRO A 279 8.17 0.94 17.20
N ASN A 280 7.25 1.80 17.62
CA ASN A 280 7.17 2.22 19.01
C ASN A 280 6.86 1.01 19.90
N GLU A 281 7.68 0.78 20.94
CA GLU A 281 7.48 -0.32 21.89
C GLU A 281 6.08 -0.33 22.53
N ARG A 282 5.44 0.84 22.68
CA ARG A 282 4.06 0.94 23.18
C ARG A 282 3.07 0.18 22.28
N LEU A 283 3.22 0.26 20.95
CA LEU A 283 2.36 -0.46 20.01
C LEU A 283 2.58 -1.98 20.11
N ILE A 284 3.82 -2.42 20.36
CA ILE A 284 4.12 -3.84 20.59
C ILE A 284 3.45 -4.33 21.89
N LEU A 285 3.53 -3.55 22.97
CA LEU A 285 2.93 -3.87 24.25
C LEU A 285 1.39 -3.90 24.16
N GLU A 286 0.79 -2.95 23.43
CA GLU A 286 -0.65 -2.94 23.17
C GLU A 286 -1.09 -4.17 22.38
N ALA A 287 -0.35 -4.54 21.33
CA ALA A 287 -0.58 -5.77 20.58
C ALA A 287 -0.52 -7.03 21.46
N LEU A 288 0.52 -7.17 22.29
CA LEU A 288 0.63 -8.29 23.24
C LEU A 288 -0.53 -8.32 24.24
N LYS A 289 -0.94 -7.16 24.76
CA LYS A 289 -2.10 -7.06 25.67
C LYS A 289 -3.39 -7.50 24.98
N GLN A 290 -3.64 -7.07 23.75
CA GLN A 290 -4.81 -7.48 22.98
C GLN A 290 -4.81 -8.99 22.70
N LEU A 291 -3.66 -9.56 22.34
CA LEU A 291 -3.54 -11.01 22.12
C LEU A 291 -3.79 -11.82 23.40
N TYR A 292 -3.32 -11.34 24.55
CA TYR A 292 -3.60 -11.97 25.83
C TYR A 292 -5.10 -11.89 26.19
N GLN A 293 -5.75 -10.75 25.91
CA GLN A 293 -7.19 -10.58 26.12
C GLN A 293 -8.05 -11.46 25.22
N CYS A 294 -7.54 -11.84 24.04
CA CYS A 294 -8.21 -12.76 23.11
C CYS A 294 -7.85 -14.24 23.38
N ASP A 295 -7.18 -14.55 24.50
CA ASP A 295 -6.64 -15.88 24.80
C ASP A 295 -5.74 -16.47 23.69
N ALA A 296 -5.19 -15.62 22.82
CA ALA A 296 -4.29 -16.02 21.73
C ALA A 296 -2.88 -16.34 22.26
N ILE A 297 -2.48 -15.66 23.34
CA ILE A 297 -1.25 -15.95 24.09
C ILE A 297 -1.55 -16.10 25.58
N ASP A 298 -0.74 -16.89 26.28
CA ASP A 298 -0.84 -17.06 27.73
C ASP A 298 -0.12 -15.96 28.53
N ARG A 299 -0.14 -16.06 29.87
CA ARG A 299 0.53 -15.12 30.78
C ARG A 299 2.05 -15.07 30.62
N SER A 300 2.65 -16.14 30.10
CA SER A 300 4.07 -16.24 29.81
C SER A 300 4.41 -15.73 28.40
N GLY A 301 3.40 -15.37 27.60
CA GLY A 301 3.56 -14.87 26.24
C GLY A 301 3.80 -15.97 25.20
N HIS A 302 3.44 -17.22 25.50
CA HIS A 302 3.42 -18.33 24.54
C HIS A 302 2.07 -18.39 23.82
N VAL A 303 2.09 -18.82 22.56
CA VAL A 303 0.88 -18.95 21.74
C VAL A 303 0.05 -20.13 22.25
N THR A 304 -1.26 -19.92 22.42
CA THR A 304 -2.21 -20.97 22.78
C THR A 304 -2.66 -21.75 21.55
N ARG A 305 -3.42 -22.85 21.74
CA ARG A 305 -4.06 -23.55 20.61
C ARG A 305 -5.01 -22.63 19.83
N LEU A 306 -5.69 -21.71 20.54
CA LEU A 306 -6.54 -20.72 19.91
C LEU A 306 -5.71 -19.76 19.05
N GLY A 307 -4.61 -19.22 19.58
CA GLY A 307 -3.71 -18.34 18.83
C GLY A 307 -3.14 -18.98 17.56
N LEU A 308 -2.81 -20.28 17.61
CA LEU A 308 -2.40 -21.05 16.43
C LEU A 308 -3.51 -21.16 15.40
N SER A 309 -4.75 -21.40 15.81
CA SER A 309 -5.89 -21.39 14.88
C SER A 309 -6.16 -19.99 14.32
N MET A 310 -5.97 -18.93 15.12
CA MET A 310 -6.29 -17.56 14.71
C MET A 310 -5.45 -17.07 13.53
N VAL A 311 -4.18 -17.50 13.41
CA VAL A 311 -3.30 -17.05 12.32
C VAL A 311 -3.68 -17.63 10.95
N GLU A 312 -4.50 -18.69 10.93
CA GLU A 312 -5.00 -19.30 9.70
C GLU A 312 -6.09 -18.43 9.05
N PHE A 313 -6.82 -17.65 9.85
CA PHE A 313 -7.91 -16.80 9.38
C PHE A 313 -7.37 -15.55 8.67
N PRO A 314 -8.00 -15.12 7.56
CA PRO A 314 -7.67 -13.87 6.89
C PRO A 314 -8.31 -12.65 7.58
N LEU A 315 -8.36 -12.65 8.91
CA LEU A 315 -9.04 -11.64 9.73
C LEU A 315 -8.10 -11.13 10.83
N PRO A 316 -8.26 -9.87 11.29
CA PRO A 316 -7.55 -9.38 12.46
C PRO A 316 -7.86 -10.23 13.71
N PRO A 317 -6.90 -10.45 14.62
CA PRO A 317 -7.07 -11.34 15.78
C PRO A 317 -8.32 -11.06 16.63
N HIS A 318 -8.70 -9.80 16.84
CA HIS A 318 -9.91 -9.47 17.61
C HIS A 318 -11.20 -9.97 16.93
N LEU A 319 -11.28 -9.83 15.60
CA LEU A 319 -12.41 -10.29 14.80
C LEU A 319 -12.43 -11.82 14.73
N THR A 320 -11.26 -12.44 14.55
CA THR A 320 -11.12 -13.91 14.57
C THR A 320 -11.55 -14.49 15.91
N CYS A 321 -11.14 -13.88 17.02
CA CYS A 321 -11.55 -14.30 18.36
C CYS A 321 -13.07 -14.22 18.52
N ALA A 322 -13.68 -13.14 18.05
CA ALA A 322 -15.12 -12.98 18.10
C ALA A 322 -15.83 -14.07 17.28
N VAL A 323 -15.39 -14.33 16.04
CA VAL A 323 -15.96 -15.37 15.14
C VAL A 323 -15.84 -16.76 15.76
N ILE A 324 -14.67 -17.14 16.27
CA ILE A 324 -14.47 -18.43 16.92
C ILE A 324 -15.35 -18.55 18.18
N LYS A 325 -15.50 -17.46 18.94
CA LYS A 325 -16.35 -17.46 20.12
C LYS A 325 -17.84 -17.59 19.76
N ALA A 326 -18.30 -16.92 18.71
CA ALA A 326 -19.66 -17.05 18.21
C ALA A 326 -19.96 -18.49 17.75
N ALA A 327 -19.01 -19.13 17.05
CA ALA A 327 -19.14 -20.55 16.69
C ALA A 327 -19.25 -21.47 17.92
N SER A 328 -18.55 -21.15 19.02
CA SER A 328 -18.70 -21.92 20.28
C SER A 328 -20.06 -21.74 20.98
N LEU A 329 -20.86 -20.78 20.53
CA LEU A 329 -22.20 -20.44 21.03
C LEU A 329 -23.29 -20.74 19.99
N ASP A 330 -22.95 -21.42 18.88
CA ASP A 330 -23.84 -21.71 17.75
C ASP A 330 -24.52 -20.45 17.18
N CYS A 331 -23.80 -19.32 17.11
CA CYS A 331 -24.29 -18.04 16.59
C CYS A 331 -23.35 -17.37 15.56
N GLU A 332 -22.48 -18.16 14.93
CA GLU A 332 -21.56 -17.71 13.89
C GLU A 332 -22.26 -17.08 12.69
N ASP A 333 -23.48 -17.51 12.35
CA ASP A 333 -24.27 -16.98 11.23
C ASP A 333 -24.59 -15.48 11.39
N LEU A 334 -24.64 -14.98 12.63
CA LEU A 334 -24.83 -13.56 12.90
C LEU A 334 -23.53 -12.77 12.77
N LEU A 335 -22.41 -13.37 13.16
CA LEU A 335 -21.13 -12.68 13.26
C LEU A 335 -20.30 -12.76 11.98
N LEU A 336 -20.42 -13.83 11.19
CA LEU A 336 -19.73 -13.98 9.90
C LEU A 336 -20.06 -12.84 8.92
N PRO A 337 -21.33 -12.43 8.72
CA PRO A 337 -21.65 -11.26 7.91
C PRO A 337 -21.03 -9.99 8.46
N ILE A 338 -21.08 -9.76 9.77
CA ILE A 338 -20.47 -8.58 10.41
C ILE A 338 -18.96 -8.56 10.18
N ALA A 339 -18.29 -9.69 10.38
CA ALA A 339 -16.86 -9.82 10.17
C ALA A 339 -16.48 -9.57 8.70
N ALA A 340 -17.26 -10.11 7.76
CA ALA A 340 -17.06 -9.87 6.32
C ALA A 340 -17.25 -8.39 5.97
N MET A 341 -18.29 -7.74 6.48
CA MET A 341 -18.59 -6.32 6.23
C MET A 341 -17.55 -5.37 6.85
N LEU A 342 -16.98 -5.71 8.00
CA LEU A 342 -15.89 -4.94 8.62
C LEU A 342 -14.52 -5.17 7.93
N SER A 343 -14.41 -6.19 7.09
CA SER A 343 -13.18 -6.51 6.35
C SER A 343 -13.08 -5.81 4.98
N VAL A 344 -14.13 -5.06 4.58
CA VAL A 344 -14.20 -4.32 3.32
C VAL A 344 -14.32 -2.81 3.58
N GLU A 345 -14.17 -1.99 2.53
CA GLU A 345 -14.43 -0.55 2.62
C GLU A 345 -15.87 -0.26 3.05
N ASN A 346 -16.09 0.93 3.61
CA ASN A 346 -17.40 1.35 4.10
C ASN A 346 -18.45 1.26 3.00
N VAL A 347 -19.46 0.39 3.22
CA VAL A 347 -20.55 0.13 2.27
C VAL A 347 -21.62 1.22 2.25
N PHE A 348 -21.64 2.10 3.25
CA PHE A 348 -22.63 3.17 3.33
C PHE A 348 -22.21 4.34 2.44
N ILE A 349 -22.84 4.45 1.28
CA ILE A 349 -22.76 5.62 0.42
C ILE A 349 -23.62 6.72 1.04
N ARG A 350 -23.03 7.88 1.33
CA ARG A 350 -23.80 9.08 1.67
C ARG A 350 -24.14 9.80 0.35
N PRO A 351 -25.43 9.95 0.01
CA PRO A 351 -25.87 10.61 -1.21
C PRO A 351 -25.52 12.10 -1.23
#